data_AF-A0A498LH38-F1
#
_entry.id   AF-A0A498LH38-F1
#
_cell.length_a   1.000
_cell.length_b   1.000
_cell.length_c   1.000
_cell.angle_alpha   90.00
_cell.angle_beta   90.00
_cell.angle_gamma   90.00
#
_symmetry.space_group_name_H-M   'P 1'
#
loop_
_entity.id
_entity.type
_entity.pdbx_description
1 polymer ?
#
loop_
_entity_poly.entity_id
_entity_poly.type
_entity_poly.pdbx_seq_one_letter_code
_entity_poly.pdbx_strand_id
1 'polypeptide(L)'
;MTKKEDIIFSIAEDLEMFLKEVTELSDVKHTSLLKCFMVDKDMSEINALNAVFPESDVLLCWYHVLQAVVRWLMKSDSGVSGPHSSNTRREILDSFKKMKACAMKTDFDRVAKEFLKDFSHCQEVCKYFQRYWEPISHRWDDYGRCYNHGNSETNNLIERDQSLVVIFRSVKKV
;
A
#
# COMPACT_ATOMS: atom_id res chain seq x y z
N MET A 1 -13.14 -27.93 -14.34
CA MET A 1 -13.11 -26.59 -13.73
C MET A 1 -12.02 -26.57 -12.69
N THR A 2 -11.07 -25.67 -12.86
CA THR A 2 -9.81 -25.64 -12.09
C THR A 2 -9.94 -24.66 -10.94
N LYS A 3 -9.35 -24.97 -9.78
CA LYS A 3 -9.29 -24.16 -8.53
C LYS A 3 -9.07 -22.65 -8.70
N LYS A 4 -8.62 -22.19 -9.86
CA LYS A 4 -8.42 -20.80 -10.25
C LYS A 4 -9.74 -20.05 -10.56
N GLU A 5 -10.72 -20.75 -11.12
CA GLU A 5 -12.05 -20.20 -11.43
C GLU A 5 -12.86 -20.00 -10.15
N ASP A 6 -12.76 -20.94 -9.20
CA ASP A 6 -13.44 -20.88 -7.90
C ASP A 6 -12.91 -19.73 -7.02
N ILE A 7 -11.60 -19.43 -7.08
CA ILE A 7 -10.99 -18.29 -6.37
C ILE A 7 -11.44 -16.96 -6.98
N ILE A 8 -11.50 -16.87 -8.32
CA ILE A 8 -11.99 -15.66 -8.99
C ILE A 8 -13.46 -15.42 -8.67
N PHE A 9 -14.26 -16.48 -8.58
CA PHE A 9 -15.68 -16.39 -8.23
C PHE A 9 -15.89 -15.94 -6.78
N SER A 10 -15.14 -16.50 -5.83
CA SER A 10 -15.18 -16.07 -4.42
C SER A 10 -14.75 -14.62 -4.24
N ILE A 11 -13.69 -14.17 -4.93
CA ILE A 11 -13.25 -12.77 -4.89
C ILE A 11 -14.31 -11.87 -5.53
N ALA A 12 -14.96 -12.30 -6.62
CA ALA A 12 -16.02 -11.55 -7.27
C ALA A 12 -17.29 -11.46 -6.40
N GLU A 13 -17.64 -12.51 -5.66
CA GLU A 13 -18.75 -12.50 -4.71
C GLU A 13 -18.45 -11.61 -3.49
N ASP A 14 -17.23 -11.66 -2.96
CA ASP A 14 -16.80 -10.77 -1.86
C ASP A 14 -16.73 -9.31 -2.31
N LEU A 15 -16.29 -9.06 -3.55
CA LEU A 15 -16.35 -7.73 -4.17
C LEU A 15 -17.78 -7.31 -4.47
N GLU A 16 -18.66 -8.19 -4.94
CA GLU A 16 -20.08 -7.86 -5.16
C GLU A 16 -20.77 -7.55 -3.84
N MET A 17 -20.50 -8.31 -2.79
CA MET A 17 -21.03 -8.08 -1.45
C MET A 17 -20.49 -6.75 -0.88
N PHE A 18 -19.18 -6.50 -1.03
CA PHE A 18 -18.56 -5.24 -0.67
C PHE A 18 -19.10 -4.05 -1.48
N LEU A 19 -19.24 -4.20 -2.80
CA LEU A 19 -19.83 -3.20 -3.69
C LEU A 19 -21.28 -2.93 -3.31
N LYS A 20 -22.05 -3.98 -2.99
CA LYS A 20 -23.43 -3.89 -2.57
C LYS A 20 -23.55 -3.15 -1.25
N GLU A 21 -22.71 -3.49 -0.27
CA GLU A 21 -22.65 -2.81 1.03
C GLU A 21 -22.19 -1.35 0.89
N VAL A 22 -21.21 -1.06 0.03
CA VAL A 22 -20.79 0.31 -0.30
C VAL A 22 -21.91 1.08 -1.00
N THR A 23 -22.65 0.44 -1.91
CA THR A 23 -23.82 1.04 -2.58
C THR A 23 -25.05 1.16 -1.71
N GLU A 24 -25.21 0.35 -0.67
CA GLU A 24 -26.31 0.42 0.30
C GLU A 24 -26.01 1.44 1.41
N LEU A 25 -24.74 1.54 1.85
CA LEU A 25 -24.26 2.59 2.74
C LEU A 25 -24.22 3.96 2.06
N SER A 26 -24.05 3.98 0.73
CA SER A 26 -24.24 5.16 -0.08
C SER A 26 -25.66 5.20 -0.63
N ASP A 27 -26.58 5.90 0.01
CA ASP A 27 -27.89 6.28 -0.56
C ASP A 27 -27.74 7.25 -1.78
N VAL A 28 -26.75 7.03 -2.64
CA VAL A 28 -26.11 8.05 -3.45
C VAL A 28 -25.91 7.56 -4.88
N LYS A 29 -26.68 8.16 -5.77
CA LYS A 29 -26.49 8.25 -7.24
C LYS A 29 -25.15 8.90 -7.66
N HIS A 30 -24.10 8.84 -6.85
CA HIS A 30 -22.79 9.45 -7.11
C HIS A 30 -21.66 8.49 -6.69
N THR A 31 -21.43 7.47 -7.51
CA THR A 31 -20.11 6.79 -7.58
C THR A 31 -18.98 7.79 -7.88
N SER A 32 -19.29 8.95 -8.45
CA SER A 32 -18.38 10.08 -8.71
C SER A 32 -17.75 10.74 -7.46
N LEU A 33 -18.03 10.24 -6.24
CA LEU A 33 -17.49 10.79 -4.99
C LEU A 33 -16.39 9.92 -4.37
N LEU A 34 -16.23 8.67 -4.81
CA LEU A 34 -15.19 7.78 -4.30
C LEU A 34 -13.88 8.08 -5.02
N LYS A 35 -12.99 8.86 -4.38
CA LYS A 35 -11.74 9.28 -5.03
C LYS A 35 -10.57 8.35 -4.78
N CYS A 36 -10.59 7.59 -3.69
CA CYS A 36 -9.47 6.78 -3.27
C CYS A 36 -9.92 5.57 -2.44
N PHE A 37 -9.32 4.42 -2.73
CA PHE A 37 -9.37 3.21 -1.92
C PHE A 37 -8.02 2.99 -1.26
N MET A 38 -8.02 2.57 0.00
CA MET A 38 -6.81 2.12 0.70
C MET A 38 -6.96 0.62 0.96
N VAL A 39 -6.03 -0.17 0.44
CA VAL A 39 -6.11 -1.63 0.43
C VAL A 39 -4.77 -2.27 0.80
N ASP A 40 -4.79 -3.59 0.93
CA ASP A 40 -3.58 -4.38 1.09
C ASP A 40 -2.87 -4.57 -0.25
N LYS A 41 -1.65 -5.09 -0.23
CA LYS A 41 -0.89 -5.37 -1.45
C LYS A 41 -1.37 -6.68 -2.11
N ASP A 42 -2.64 -6.75 -2.45
CA ASP A 42 -3.24 -7.83 -3.23
C ASP A 42 -3.51 -7.34 -4.67
N MET A 43 -2.84 -7.96 -5.63
CA MET A 43 -2.98 -7.54 -7.04
C MET A 43 -4.36 -7.87 -7.61
N SER A 44 -5.04 -8.90 -7.10
CA SER A 44 -6.39 -9.27 -7.54
C SER A 44 -7.39 -8.20 -7.09
N GLU A 45 -7.30 -7.78 -5.82
CA GLU A 45 -8.11 -6.70 -5.27
C GLU A 45 -7.83 -5.36 -5.99
N ILE A 46 -6.56 -5.00 -6.15
CA ILE A 46 -6.17 -3.78 -6.89
C ILE A 46 -6.70 -3.80 -8.32
N ASN A 47 -6.58 -4.94 -9.02
CA ASN A 47 -7.04 -5.05 -10.40
C ASN A 47 -8.56 -4.97 -10.50
N ALA A 48 -9.28 -5.57 -9.55
CA ALA A 48 -10.74 -5.48 -9.50
C ALA A 48 -11.20 -4.04 -9.24
N LEU A 49 -10.60 -3.34 -8.29
CA LEU A 49 -10.91 -1.93 -8.01
C LEU A 49 -10.62 -1.04 -9.21
N ASN A 50 -9.48 -1.20 -9.89
CA ASN A 50 -9.18 -0.44 -11.10
C ASN A 50 -10.16 -0.75 -12.25
N ALA A 51 -10.72 -1.96 -12.31
CA ALA A 51 -11.69 -2.34 -13.32
C ALA A 51 -13.09 -1.74 -13.06
N VAL A 52 -13.52 -1.69 -11.79
CA VAL A 52 -14.84 -1.19 -11.39
C VAL A 52 -14.85 0.33 -11.19
N PHE A 53 -13.74 0.89 -10.68
CA PHE A 53 -13.58 2.31 -10.36
C PHE A 53 -12.31 2.90 -11.00
N PRO A 54 -12.24 2.97 -12.34
CA PRO A 54 -11.03 3.41 -13.04
C PRO A 54 -10.65 4.87 -12.78
N GLU A 55 -11.57 5.69 -12.25
CA GLU A 55 -11.33 7.09 -11.90
C GLU A 55 -10.86 7.28 -10.44
N SER A 56 -10.84 6.22 -9.64
CA SER A 56 -10.42 6.26 -8.24
C SER A 56 -8.97 5.82 -8.11
N ASP A 57 -8.23 6.49 -7.23
CA ASP A 57 -6.90 6.04 -6.84
C ASP A 57 -6.98 4.79 -5.96
N VAL A 58 -6.02 3.88 -6.10
CA VAL A 58 -5.89 2.70 -5.23
C VAL A 58 -4.52 2.75 -4.55
N LEU A 59 -4.55 3.10 -3.26
CA LEU A 59 -3.40 3.26 -2.39
C LEU A 59 -3.20 2.01 -1.53
N LEU A 60 -1.96 1.79 -1.12
CA LEU A 60 -1.58 0.73 -0.19
C LEU A 60 -1.57 1.25 1.24
N CYS A 61 -2.18 0.48 2.14
CA CYS A 61 -2.14 0.72 3.57
C CYS A 61 -0.68 0.77 4.05
N TRP A 62 -0.29 1.91 4.62
CA TRP A 62 1.08 2.12 5.08
C TRP A 62 1.50 1.14 6.18
N TYR A 63 0.56 0.79 7.07
CA TYR A 63 0.79 -0.24 8.08
C TYR A 63 1.21 -1.58 7.44
N HIS A 64 0.48 -2.04 6.44
CA HIS A 64 0.78 -3.30 5.75
C HIS A 64 2.04 -3.23 4.90
N VAL A 65 2.37 -2.07 4.32
CA VAL A 65 3.66 -1.83 3.67
C VAL A 65 4.79 -2.06 4.67
N LEU A 66 4.76 -1.37 5.82
CA LEU A 66 5.79 -1.52 6.85
C LEU A 66 5.85 -2.94 7.41
N GLN A 67 4.70 -3.56 7.67
CA GLN A 67 4.62 -4.93 8.19
C GLN A 67 5.22 -5.93 7.20
N ALA A 68 4.94 -5.79 5.90
CA ALA A 68 5.52 -6.63 4.86
C ALA A 68 7.03 -6.45 4.76
N VAL A 69 7.54 -5.22 4.83
CA VAL A 69 8.99 -4.94 4.85
C VAL A 69 9.64 -5.56 6.08
N VAL A 70 9.09 -5.37 7.29
CA VAL A 70 9.61 -5.97 8.53
C VAL A 70 9.66 -7.49 8.43
N ARG A 71 8.57 -8.13 7.99
CA ARG A 71 8.49 -9.59 7.83
C ARG A 71 9.55 -10.09 6.84
N TRP A 72 9.74 -9.38 5.74
CA TRP A 72 10.75 -9.75 4.74
C TRP A 72 12.18 -9.60 5.29
N LEU A 73 12.50 -8.51 5.98
CA LEU A 73 13.82 -8.30 6.59
C LEU A 73 14.20 -9.38 7.61
N MET A 74 13.21 -10.05 8.23
CA MET A 74 13.43 -11.14 9.17
C MET A 74 13.69 -12.50 8.50
N LYS A 75 13.49 -12.63 7.18
CA LYS A 75 13.81 -13.88 6.46
C LYS A 75 15.31 -14.03 6.26
N SER A 76 15.81 -15.27 6.26
CA SER A 76 17.24 -15.55 6.13
C SER A 76 17.85 -15.06 4.81
N ASP A 77 17.05 -15.02 3.74
CA ASP A 77 17.44 -14.54 2.41
C ASP A 77 17.61 -13.02 2.33
N SER A 78 17.16 -12.25 3.34
CA SER A 78 17.32 -10.79 3.37
C SER A 78 18.78 -10.35 3.58
N GLY A 79 19.63 -11.24 4.10
CA GLY A 79 21.00 -10.92 4.52
C GLY A 79 21.09 -10.07 5.80
N VAL A 80 19.95 -9.70 6.41
CA VAL A 80 19.88 -8.82 7.60
C VAL A 80 18.94 -9.35 8.68
N SER A 81 18.63 -10.65 8.70
CA SER A 81 17.77 -11.27 9.72
C SER A 81 18.46 -11.53 11.07
N GLY A 82 19.80 -11.52 11.09
CA GLY A 82 20.59 -11.82 12.29
C GLY A 82 20.42 -10.80 13.43
N PRO A 83 20.74 -11.18 14.67
CA PRO A 83 20.61 -10.29 15.84
C PRO A 83 21.47 -9.03 15.75
N HIS A 84 22.64 -9.12 15.10
CA HIS A 84 23.57 -8.00 14.92
C HIS A 84 23.13 -6.96 13.88
N SER A 85 22.13 -7.28 13.05
CA SER A 85 21.64 -6.39 11.98
C SER A 85 20.46 -5.51 12.42
N SER A 86 20.18 -5.41 13.72
CA SER A 86 19.05 -4.65 14.26
C SER A 86 19.09 -3.16 13.89
N ASN A 87 20.28 -2.55 13.93
CA ASN A 87 20.47 -1.16 13.50
C ASN A 87 20.26 -1.00 12.00
N THR A 88 20.83 -1.88 11.17
CA THR A 88 20.62 -1.88 9.72
C THR A 88 19.13 -1.98 9.36
N ARG A 89 18.38 -2.89 10.02
CA ARG A 89 16.92 -2.99 9.81
C ARG A 89 16.20 -1.70 10.18
N ARG A 90 16.59 -1.05 11.29
CA ARG A 90 16.01 0.24 11.70
C ARG A 90 16.26 1.31 10.64
N GLU A 91 17.49 1.44 10.16
CA GLU A 91 17.87 2.43 9.15
C GLU A 91 17.13 2.19 7.82
N ILE A 92 16.96 0.93 7.41
CA ILE A 92 16.13 0.57 6.24
C ILE A 92 14.69 1.07 6.42
N LEU A 93 14.07 0.78 7.58
CA LEU A 93 12.70 1.21 7.86
C LEU A 93 12.57 2.74 7.94
N ASP A 94 13.58 3.43 8.45
CA ASP A 94 13.60 4.89 8.51
C ASP A 94 13.73 5.49 7.11
N SER A 95 14.49 4.88 6.20
CA SER A 95 14.51 5.28 4.79
C SER A 95 13.16 5.06 4.10
N PHE A 96 12.45 3.97 4.40
CA PHE A 96 11.07 3.77 3.93
C PHE A 96 10.12 4.88 4.42
N LYS A 97 10.22 5.30 5.70
CA LYS A 97 9.43 6.43 6.23
C LYS A 97 9.79 7.76 5.55
N LYS A 98 11.07 7.99 5.25
CA LYS A 98 11.52 9.20 4.53
C LYS A 98 10.95 9.22 3.11
N MET A 99 10.98 8.08 2.40
CA MET A 99 10.37 7.95 1.07
C MET A 99 8.86 8.19 1.12
N LYS A 100 8.17 7.60 2.11
CA LYS A 100 6.73 7.83 2.33
C LYS A 100 6.40 9.31 2.45
N ALA A 101 7.15 10.05 3.25
CA ALA A 101 6.90 11.45 3.56
C ALA A 101 7.32 12.44 2.46
N CYS A 102 7.81 11.97 1.30
CA CYS A 102 8.20 12.86 0.21
C CYS A 102 6.97 13.55 -0.39
N ALA A 103 7.00 14.88 -0.50
CA ALA A 103 5.92 15.65 -1.12
C ALA A 103 5.98 15.65 -2.65
N MET A 104 7.19 15.47 -3.22
CA MET A 104 7.43 15.49 -4.66
C MET A 104 8.11 14.21 -5.12
N LYS A 105 7.81 13.78 -6.35
CA LYS A 105 8.47 12.63 -7.01
C LYS A 105 9.99 12.79 -7.06
N THR A 106 10.48 14.01 -7.28
CA THR A 106 11.91 14.31 -7.31
C THR A 106 12.60 14.08 -5.97
N ASP A 107 11.91 14.35 -4.86
CA ASP A 107 12.43 14.07 -3.52
C ASP A 107 12.47 12.58 -3.24
N PHE A 108 11.41 11.86 -3.62
CA PHE A 108 11.38 10.40 -3.55
C PHE A 108 12.55 9.80 -4.33
N ASP A 109 12.76 10.22 -5.58
CA ASP A 109 13.83 9.70 -6.44
C ASP A 109 15.22 9.95 -5.84
N ARG A 110 15.40 11.09 -5.17
CA ARG A 110 16.64 11.40 -4.46
C ARG A 110 16.84 10.47 -3.27
N VAL A 111 15.83 10.32 -2.41
CA VAL A 111 15.90 9.45 -1.22
C VAL A 111 16.04 7.97 -1.61
N ALA A 112 15.38 7.52 -2.67
CA ALA A 112 15.52 6.17 -3.19
C ALA A 112 16.96 5.91 -3.71
N LYS A 113 17.57 6.87 -4.40
CA LYS A 113 18.99 6.79 -4.81
C LYS A 113 19.94 6.76 -3.61
N GLU A 114 19.69 7.58 -2.60
CA GLU A 114 20.46 7.57 -1.33
C GLU A 114 20.33 6.19 -0.65
N PHE A 115 19.13 5.63 -0.55
CA PHE A 115 18.87 4.30 -0.03
C PHE A 115 19.70 3.22 -0.76
N LEU A 116 19.67 3.20 -2.09
CA LEU A 116 20.42 2.21 -2.88
C LEU A 116 21.94 2.36 -2.71
N LYS A 117 22.42 3.58 -2.50
CA LYS A 117 23.83 3.85 -2.24
C LYS A 117 24.25 3.39 -0.85
N ASP A 118 23.50 3.79 0.17
CA ASP A 118 23.80 3.52 1.58
C ASP A 118 23.75 2.02 1.89
N PHE A 119 22.80 1.30 1.26
CA PHE A 119 22.61 -0.15 1.43
C PHE A 119 23.22 -0.97 0.28
N SER A 120 24.14 -0.42 -0.51
CA SER A 120 24.81 -1.15 -1.60
C SER A 120 25.52 -2.45 -1.16
N HIS A 121 25.92 -2.52 0.11
CA HIS A 121 26.49 -3.71 0.75
C HIS A 121 25.43 -4.79 1.09
N CYS A 122 24.15 -4.42 1.18
CA CYS A 122 23.00 -5.28 1.40
C CYS A 122 22.25 -5.54 0.08
N GLN A 123 22.88 -6.23 -0.87
CA GLN A 123 22.35 -6.38 -2.23
C GLN A 123 20.92 -6.94 -2.30
N GLU A 124 20.56 -7.88 -1.42
CA GLU A 124 19.21 -8.46 -1.41
C GLU A 124 18.16 -7.44 -0.96
N VAL A 125 18.50 -6.54 -0.05
CA VAL A 125 17.62 -5.42 0.36
C VAL A 125 17.38 -4.48 -0.83
N CYS A 126 18.43 -4.11 -1.56
CA CYS A 126 18.30 -3.27 -2.75
C CYS A 126 17.42 -3.94 -3.82
N LYS A 127 17.70 -5.22 -4.15
CA LYS A 127 16.90 -5.99 -5.11
C LYS A 127 15.44 -6.08 -4.69
N TYR A 128 15.17 -6.31 -3.40
CA TYR A 128 13.83 -6.36 -2.87
C TYR A 128 13.09 -5.03 -3.04
N PHE A 129 13.72 -3.91 -2.68
CA PHE A 129 13.13 -2.59 -2.88
C PHE A 129 12.83 -2.30 -4.36
N GLN A 130 13.82 -2.45 -5.23
CA GLN A 130 13.71 -2.15 -6.67
C GLN A 130 12.69 -3.05 -7.37
N ARG A 131 12.51 -4.29 -6.91
CA ARG A 131 11.58 -5.24 -7.52
C ARG A 131 10.15 -5.07 -7.03
N TYR A 132 9.94 -4.80 -5.75
CA TYR A 132 8.62 -4.93 -5.12
C TYR A 132 7.99 -3.62 -4.64
N TRP A 133 8.79 -2.57 -4.40
CA TRP A 133 8.30 -1.33 -3.78
C TRP A 133 8.50 -0.11 -4.66
N GLU A 134 9.67 0.05 -5.26
CA GLU A 134 9.97 1.20 -6.13
C GLU A 134 9.01 1.31 -7.33
N PRO A 135 8.68 0.25 -8.09
CA PRO A 135 7.82 0.37 -9.27
C PRO A 135 6.37 0.77 -8.93
N ILE A 136 5.97 0.56 -7.68
CA ILE A 136 4.63 0.86 -7.18
C ILE A 136 4.63 1.97 -6.12
N SER A 137 5.70 2.78 -6.09
CA SER A 137 5.90 3.86 -5.09
C SER A 137 4.68 4.76 -4.95
N HIS A 138 4.13 5.21 -6.08
CA HIS A 138 2.94 6.07 -6.17
C HIS A 138 1.70 5.54 -5.41
N ARG A 139 1.64 4.25 -5.08
CA ARG A 139 0.55 3.67 -4.29
C ARG A 139 0.77 3.76 -2.79
N TRP A 140 2.02 3.85 -2.33
CA TRP A 140 2.34 3.83 -0.90
C TRP A 140 3.03 5.08 -0.39
N ASP A 141 3.71 5.89 -1.21
CA ASP A 141 4.25 7.20 -0.83
C ASP A 141 3.20 8.32 -0.88
N ASP A 142 3.54 9.49 -0.32
CA ASP A 142 2.66 10.67 -0.27
C ASP A 142 2.80 11.64 -1.45
N TYR A 143 3.74 11.44 -2.38
CA TYR A 143 3.91 12.44 -3.43
C TYR A 143 2.71 12.41 -4.39
N GLY A 144 2.24 13.59 -4.77
CA GLY A 144 1.05 13.70 -5.62
C GLY A 144 -0.28 13.34 -4.93
N ARG A 145 -0.28 12.98 -3.63
CA ARG A 145 -1.52 12.82 -2.88
C ARG A 145 -2.15 14.17 -2.56
N CYS A 146 -3.36 14.38 -3.05
CA CYS A 146 -4.19 15.56 -2.74
C CYS A 146 -5.30 15.21 -1.73
N TYR A 147 -5.15 14.12 -0.98
CA TYR A 147 -6.15 13.60 -0.05
C TYR A 147 -5.82 13.99 1.39
N ASN A 148 -6.81 14.51 2.10
CA ASN A 148 -6.71 14.71 3.54
C ASN A 148 -7.22 13.45 4.23
N HIS A 149 -6.31 12.59 4.68
CA HIS A 149 -6.65 11.34 5.38
C HIS A 149 -6.97 11.56 6.87
N GLY A 150 -6.98 12.81 7.38
CA GLY A 150 -7.27 13.08 8.80
C GLY A 150 -6.36 12.33 9.77
N ASN A 151 -5.10 12.05 9.37
CA ASN A 151 -4.15 11.18 10.05
C ASN A 151 -4.56 9.69 10.16
N SER A 152 -5.60 9.25 9.44
CA SER A 152 -5.95 7.84 9.23
C SER A 152 -5.02 7.22 8.18
N GLU A 153 -3.72 7.26 8.48
CA GLU A 153 -2.66 6.55 7.72
C GLU A 153 -2.53 5.09 8.17
N THR A 154 -3.41 4.67 9.08
CA THR A 154 -3.52 3.34 9.65
C THR A 154 -4.99 2.91 9.66
N ASN A 155 -5.24 1.70 9.19
CA ASN A 155 -6.49 0.96 9.32
C ASN A 155 -6.79 0.49 10.77
N ASN A 156 -5.96 0.83 11.76
CA ASN A 156 -6.07 0.41 13.18
C ASN A 156 -7.45 0.61 13.81
N LEU A 157 -8.24 1.60 13.37
CA LEU A 157 -9.61 1.82 13.87
C LEU A 157 -10.60 0.74 13.42
N ILE A 158 -10.22 -0.03 12.39
CA ILE A 158 -11.08 -0.94 11.66
C ILE A 158 -10.51 -2.38 11.66
N GLU A 159 -9.21 -2.59 11.94
CA GLU A 159 -8.47 -3.88 12.01
C GLU A 159 -9.00 -4.96 12.98
N ARG A 160 -10.17 -4.80 13.61
CA ARG A 160 -10.86 -5.91 14.28
C ARG A 160 -11.46 -6.92 13.30
N ASP A 161 -11.63 -6.56 12.02
CA ASP A 161 -12.08 -7.45 10.95
C ASP A 161 -11.04 -7.47 9.81
N GLN A 162 -10.60 -8.66 9.40
CA GLN A 162 -9.36 -8.92 8.64
C GLN A 162 -9.39 -8.61 7.13
N SER A 163 -10.21 -7.69 6.66
CA SER A 163 -10.28 -7.37 5.22
C SER A 163 -11.04 -6.06 5.03
N LEU A 164 -10.32 -4.94 4.94
CA LEU A 164 -10.97 -3.63 4.92
C LEU A 164 -10.38 -2.69 3.88
N VAL A 165 -11.24 -2.42 2.90
CA VAL A 165 -11.16 -1.26 2.04
C VAL A 165 -11.54 -0.03 2.86
N VAL A 166 -10.60 0.88 3.10
CA VAL A 166 -10.92 2.18 3.71
C VAL A 166 -11.28 3.16 2.60
N ILE A 167 -12.54 3.60 2.59
CA ILE A 167 -13.05 4.59 1.63
C ILE A 167 -12.85 5.99 2.20
N PHE A 168 -11.97 6.78 1.59
CA PHE A 168 -11.76 8.18 1.97
C PHE A 168 -12.61 9.13 1.14
N ARG A 169 -13.41 9.98 1.80
CA ARG A 169 -14.06 11.15 1.20
C ARG A 169 -13.14 12.37 1.37
N SER A 170 -12.91 13.11 0.28
CA SER A 170 -12.06 14.30 0.32
C SER A 170 -12.70 15.43 1.14
N VAL A 171 -11.95 15.98 2.11
CA VAL A 171 -12.16 17.32 2.62
C VAL A 171 -11.17 18.23 1.90
N LYS A 172 -11.67 19.24 1.16
CA LYS A 172 -10.81 20.27 0.55
C LYS A 172 -9.90 20.85 1.64
N LYS A 173 -8.58 20.85 1.42
CA LYS A 173 -7.71 21.78 2.16
C LYS A 173 -8.15 23.19 1.76
N VAL A 174 -8.64 23.94 2.73
CA VAL A 174 -8.80 25.40 2.62
C VAL A 174 -7.41 26.03 2.60
#